data_AF-A0A7D5UKM9-F1
#
_entry.id   AF-A0A7D5UKM9-F1
#
_cell.length_a   1.000
_cell.length_b   1.000
_cell.length_c   1.000
_cell.angle_alpha   90.00
_cell.angle_beta   90.00
_cell.angle_gamma   90.00
#
_symmetry.space_group_name_H-M   'P 1'
#
loop_
_entity.id
_entity.type
_entity.pdbx_description
1 polymer ?
#
loop_
_entity_poly.entity_id
_entity_poly.type
_entity_poly.pdbx_seq_one_letter_code
_entity_poly.pdbx_strand_id
1 'polypeptide(L)'
;MDNITTMIQALPVREATKARMQESLEVMASARDRARCSQMRFELQGMINTLETEGLISIQELDAMGAAFGRLWRTLSQGFVIAALQATGGTDNDTRNQREGQEVI
;
A
#
# COMPACT_ATOMS: atom_id res chain seq x y z
N MET A 1 9.96 -4.94 8.02
CA MET A 1 8.66 -4.24 8.24
C MET A 1 8.51 -3.82 9.72
N ASP A 2 9.53 -4.12 10.53
CA ASP A 2 9.50 -4.16 12.01
C ASP A 2 9.36 -2.79 12.68
N ASN A 3 9.67 -1.70 11.96
CA ASN A 3 9.57 -0.36 12.51
C ASN A 3 8.11 0.06 12.78
N ILE A 4 7.18 -0.18 11.83
CA ILE A 4 5.79 0.27 11.97
C ILE A 4 5.05 -0.52 13.06
N THR A 5 5.24 -1.84 13.10
CA THR A 5 4.63 -2.69 14.13
C THR A 5 5.12 -2.29 15.52
N THR A 6 6.41 -1.99 15.67
CA THR A 6 6.97 -1.50 16.95
C THR A 6 6.37 -0.16 17.35
N MET A 7 6.20 0.78 16.39
CA MET A 7 5.54 2.06 16.64
C MET A 7 4.09 1.87 17.12
N ILE A 8 3.32 0.97 16.51
CA ILE A 8 1.94 0.66 16.95
C ILE A 8 1.93 0.09 18.38
N GLN A 9 2.88 -0.78 18.70
CA GLN A 9 2.97 -1.40 20.01
C GLN A 9 3.31 -0.40 21.13
N ALA A 10 4.09 0.63 20.80
CA ALA A 10 4.46 1.71 21.71
C ALA A 10 3.32 2.70 22.01
N LEU A 11 2.22 2.67 21.25
CA LEU A 11 1.10 3.60 21.45
C LEU A 11 0.42 3.41 22.81
N PRO A 12 0.08 4.50 23.52
CA PRO A 12 -0.61 4.45 24.81
C PRO A 12 -2.12 4.22 24.66
N VAL A 13 -2.50 3.22 23.87
CA VAL A 13 -3.90 2.88 23.56
C VAL A 13 -4.22 1.44 23.97
N ARG A 14 -5.52 1.10 23.98
CA ARG A 14 -5.98 -0.26 24.30
C ARG A 14 -5.43 -1.27 23.28
N GLU A 15 -5.15 -2.48 23.75
CA GLU A 15 -4.65 -3.57 22.90
C GLU A 15 -5.58 -3.88 21.71
N ALA A 16 -6.90 -3.76 21.89
CA ALA A 16 -7.85 -3.91 20.79
C ALA A 16 -7.63 -2.89 19.66
N THR A 17 -7.29 -1.63 19.99
CA THR A 17 -6.97 -0.60 19.00
C THR A 17 -5.67 -0.94 18.27
N LYS A 18 -4.64 -1.38 19.01
CA LYS A 18 -3.37 -1.83 18.42
C LYS A 18 -3.58 -3.00 17.47
N ALA A 19 -4.35 -4.01 17.88
CA ALA A 19 -4.67 -5.17 17.06
C ALA A 19 -5.39 -4.75 15.76
N ARG A 20 -6.33 -3.81 15.84
CA ARG A 20 -7.03 -3.30 14.65
C ARG A 20 -6.11 -2.53 13.70
N MET A 21 -5.17 -1.75 14.25
CA MET A 21 -4.13 -1.07 13.44
C MET A 21 -3.21 -2.09 12.77
N GLN A 22 -2.82 -3.15 13.47
CA GLN A 22 -1.99 -4.23 12.91
C GLN A 22 -2.72 -4.98 11.79
N GLU A 23 -3.99 -5.32 11.98
CA GLU A 23 -4.81 -5.95 10.94
C GLU A 23 -4.87 -5.06 9.68
N SER A 24 -5.12 -3.75 9.85
CA SER A 24 -5.15 -2.80 8.73
C SER A 24 -3.79 -2.70 8.02
N LEU A 25 -2.69 -2.75 8.77
CA LEU A 25 -1.33 -2.77 8.24
C LEU A 25 -1.05 -4.06 7.44
N GLU A 26 -1.46 -5.21 7.94
CA GLU A 26 -1.30 -6.51 7.27
C GLU A 26 -2.11 -6.57 5.98
N VAL A 27 -3.35 -6.08 6.00
CA VAL A 27 -4.19 -5.98 4.80
C VAL A 27 -3.58 -4.99 3.79
N MET A 28 -2.99 -3.89 4.26
CA MET A 28 -2.27 -2.97 3.39
C MET A 28 -1.07 -3.63 2.72
N ALA A 29 -0.26 -4.36 3.50
CA ALA A 29 0.95 -5.03 3.02
C ALA A 29 0.66 -6.19 2.04
N SER A 30 -0.49 -6.83 2.18
CA SER A 30 -0.94 -7.95 1.34
C SER A 30 -1.93 -7.55 0.24
N ALA A 31 -2.19 -6.25 0.07
CA ALA A 31 -3.12 -5.74 -0.94
C ALA A 31 -2.68 -6.15 -2.36
N ARG A 32 -3.64 -6.64 -3.16
CA ARG A 32 -3.40 -7.08 -4.56
C ARG A 32 -3.62 -5.98 -5.58
N ASP A 33 -4.22 -4.87 -5.17
CA ASP A 33 -4.51 -3.74 -6.01
C ASP A 33 -4.28 -2.42 -5.27
N ARG A 34 -4.11 -1.36 -6.07
CA ARG A 34 -3.83 -0.02 -5.58
C ARG A 34 -4.98 0.59 -4.78
N ALA A 35 -6.23 0.27 -5.12
CA ALA A 35 -7.38 0.84 -4.44
C ALA A 35 -7.45 0.32 -3.00
N ARG A 36 -7.31 -1.00 -2.80
CA ARG A 36 -7.27 -1.62 -1.48
C ARG A 36 -6.10 -1.13 -0.64
N CYS A 37 -4.90 -1.03 -1.23
CA CYS A 37 -3.73 -0.49 -0.53
C CYS A 37 -3.96 0.97 -0.09
N SER A 38 -4.57 1.79 -0.95
CA SER A 38 -4.85 3.20 -0.64
C SER A 38 -5.94 3.34 0.44
N GLN A 39 -6.97 2.49 0.40
CA GLN A 39 -8.01 2.44 1.42
C GLN A 39 -7.40 2.17 2.80
N MET A 40 -6.55 1.15 2.94
CA MET A 40 -5.93 0.82 4.23
C MET A 40 -4.97 1.90 4.71
N ARG A 41 -4.25 2.57 3.78
CA ARG A 41 -3.45 3.75 4.13
C ARG A 41 -4.31 4.86 4.74
N PHE A 42 -5.50 5.13 4.19
CA PHE A 42 -6.39 6.15 4.73
C PHE A 42 -7.02 5.73 6.05
N GLU A 43 -7.37 4.45 6.21
CA GLU A 43 -7.87 3.90 7.48
C GLU A 43 -6.83 4.07 8.59
N LEU A 44 -5.57 3.67 8.33
CA LEU A 44 -4.46 3.85 9.26
C LEU A 44 -4.20 5.32 9.61
N GLN A 45 -4.23 6.21 8.61
CA GLN A 45 -4.08 7.65 8.83
C GLN A 45 -5.23 8.21 9.67
N GLY A 46 -6.47 7.77 9.41
CA GLY A 46 -7.65 8.16 10.16
C GLY A 46 -7.54 7.75 11.62
N MET A 47 -7.09 6.52 11.89
CA MET A 47 -6.86 6.05 13.26
C MET A 47 -5.85 6.94 14.01
N ILE A 48 -4.68 7.23 13.44
CA ILE A 48 -3.68 8.07 14.13
C ILE A 48 -4.13 9.52 14.28
N ASN A 49 -4.88 10.07 13.31
CA ASN A 49 -5.48 11.40 13.45
C ASN A 49 -6.45 11.45 14.64
N THR A 50 -7.32 10.44 14.78
CA THR A 50 -8.25 10.36 15.92
C THR A 50 -7.51 10.29 17.24
N LEU A 51 -6.43 9.49 17.33
CA LEU A 51 -5.63 9.39 18.55
C LEU A 51 -4.98 10.72 18.94
N GLU A 52 -4.50 11.49 17.97
CA GLU A 52 -3.94 12.82 18.23
C GLU A 52 -5.03 13.80 18.69
N THR A 53 -6.18 13.82 18.01
CA THR A 53 -7.31 14.68 18.38
C THR A 53 -7.87 14.37 19.76
N GLU A 54 -7.82 13.10 20.19
CA GLU A 54 -8.19 12.67 21.54
C GLU A 54 -7.08 12.95 22.59
N GLY A 55 -5.92 13.48 22.17
CA GLY A 55 -4.79 13.78 23.04
C GLY A 55 -4.03 12.55 23.54
N LEU A 56 -4.22 11.39 22.90
CA LEU A 56 -3.56 10.14 23.26
C LEU A 56 -2.14 10.05 22.70
N ILE A 57 -1.86 10.75 21.60
CA ILE A 57 -0.51 10.89 21.04
C ILE A 57 -0.22 12.34 20.74
N SER A 58 1.07 12.67 20.69
CA SER A 58 1.57 13.96 20.25
C SER A 58 1.50 14.12 18.72
N ILE A 59 1.55 15.37 18.28
CA ILE A 59 1.67 15.68 16.84
C ILE A 59 2.95 15.12 16.22
N GLN A 60 4.05 15.00 16.99
CA GLN A 60 5.28 14.39 16.50
C GLN A 60 5.12 12.88 16.26
N GLU A 61 4.38 12.18 17.12
CA GLU A 61 4.04 10.76 16.92
C GLU A 61 3.11 10.56 15.73
N LEU A 62 2.11 11.44 15.57
CA LEU A 62 1.25 11.49 14.39
C LEU A 62 2.07 11.62 13.10
N ASP A 63 2.97 12.60 13.05
CA ASP A 63 3.83 12.87 11.89
C ASP A 63 4.75 11.68 11.58
N ALA A 64 5.36 11.09 12.62
CA ALA A 64 6.24 9.94 12.47
C ALA A 64 5.50 8.73 11.90
N MET A 65 4.32 8.41 12.45
CA MET A 65 3.50 7.29 11.99
C MET A 65 2.94 7.54 10.59
N GLY A 66 2.41 8.73 10.32
CA GLY A 66 1.91 9.11 9.00
C GLY A 66 3.00 9.03 7.91
N ALA A 67 4.21 9.48 8.23
CA ALA A 67 5.36 9.34 7.34
C ALA A 67 5.72 7.87 7.10
N ALA A 68 5.65 7.02 8.13
CA ALA A 68 5.92 5.59 8.01
C ALA A 68 4.88 4.87 7.12
N PHE A 69 3.58 5.11 7.35
CA PHE A 69 2.50 4.60 6.50
C PHE A 69 2.64 5.10 5.06
N GLY A 70 2.96 6.38 4.87
CA GLY A 70 3.17 6.97 3.55
C GLY A 70 4.37 6.38 2.79
N ARG A 71 5.45 6.00 3.48
CA ARG A 71 6.59 5.28 2.88
C ARG A 71 6.20 3.87 2.45
N LEU A 72 5.47 3.14 3.28
CA LEU A 72 4.98 1.80 2.93
C LEU A 72 4.05 1.87 1.72
N TRP A 73 3.06 2.77 1.74
CA TRP A 73 2.13 2.97 0.63
C TRP A 73 2.86 3.27 -0.68
N ARG A 74 3.82 4.20 -0.68
CA ARG A 74 4.59 4.54 -1.89
C ARG A 74 5.29 3.32 -2.46
N THR A 75 5.96 2.55 -1.60
CA THR A 75 6.70 1.33 -1.98
C THR A 75 5.76 0.31 -2.63
N LEU A 76 4.62 0.02 -1.99
CA LEU A 76 3.63 -0.94 -2.53
C LEU A 76 2.97 -0.41 -3.82
N SER A 77 2.66 0.88 -3.87
CA SER A 77 1.96 1.50 -5.01
C SER A 77 2.76 1.43 -6.31
N GLN A 78 4.09 1.48 -6.23
CA GLN A 78 4.98 1.32 -7.39
C GLN A 78 4.88 -0.09 -7.96
N GLY A 79 4.77 -1.11 -7.11
CA GLY A 79 4.58 -2.51 -7.53
C GLY A 79 3.34 -2.69 -8.40
N PHE A 80 2.22 -2.05 -8.04
CA PHE A 80 0.99 -2.12 -8.83
C PHE A 80 1.12 -1.47 -10.21
N VAL A 81 1.88 -0.37 -10.32
CA VAL A 81 2.11 0.30 -11.62
C VAL A 81 2.98 -0.56 -12.52
N ILE A 82 4.05 -1.15 -11.99
CA ILE A 82 4.92 -2.05 -12.75
C ILE A 82 4.15 -3.28 -13.24
N ALA A 83 3.35 -3.89 -12.37
CA ALA A 83 2.51 -5.03 -12.74
C ALA A 83 1.51 -4.68 -13.85
N ALA A 84 0.88 -3.51 -13.78
CA ALA A 84 -0.03 -3.03 -14.82
C ALA A 84 0.70 -2.82 -16.16
N LEU A 85 1.89 -2.21 -16.16
CA LEU A 85 2.68 -1.98 -17.38
C LEU A 85 3.14 -3.30 -18.03
N GLN A 86 3.56 -4.29 -17.22
CA GLN A 86 3.93 -5.62 -17.72
C GLN A 86 2.74 -6.35 -18.34
N ALA A 87 1.55 -6.24 -17.74
CA ALA A 87 0.34 -6.81 -18.30
C ALA A 87 -0.05 -6.18 -19.65
N THR A 88 0.20 -4.88 -19.84
CA THR A 88 -0.11 -4.18 -21.10
C THR A 88 0.99 -4.29 -22.17
N GLY A 89 2.25 -4.50 -21.77
CA GLY A 89 3.39 -4.54 -22.68
C GLY A 89 3.64 -5.90 -23.37
N GLY A 90 2.91 -6.95 -22.99
CA GLY A 90 3.09 -8.31 -23.50
C GLY A 90 2.26 -8.68 -24.74
N THR A 91 1.37 -7.80 -25.22
CA THR A 91 0.34 -8.14 -26.23
C THR A 91 0.56 -7.57 -27.63
N ASP A 92 1.57 -6.73 -27.87
CA ASP A 92 1.67 -5.98 -29.13
C ASP A 92 2.72 -6.51 -30.13
N ASN A 93 3.52 -7.53 -29.79
CA ASN A 93 4.62 -7.97 -30.66
C ASN A 93 4.45 -9.33 -31.37
N ASP A 94 3.40 -10.11 -31.08
CA ASP A 94 3.24 -11.43 -31.71
C ASP A 94 2.33 -11.46 -32.96
N THR A 95 1.54 -10.41 -33.21
CA THR A 95 0.55 -10.43 -34.31
C THR A 95 1.07 -9.87 -35.63
N ARG A 96 2.27 -9.27 -35.66
CA ARG A 96 2.80 -8.62 -36.88
C ARG A 96 3.62 -9.52 -37.79
N ASN A 97 3.99 -10.73 -37.35
CA ASN A 97 4.90 -11.60 -38.10
C ASN A 97 4.22 -12.77 -38.85
N GLN A 98 2.88 -12.81 -38.95
CA GLN A 98 2.16 -13.89 -39.65
C GLN A 98 1.50 -13.49 -40.99
N ARG A 99 1.73 -12.27 -41.51
CA ARG A 99 1.09 -11.81 -42.76
C ARG A 99 2.00 -11.55 -43.95
N GLU A 100 3.30 -11.85 -43.87
CA GLU A 100 4.23 -11.62 -45.01
C GLU A 100 4.72 -12.91 -45.69
N GLY A 101 4.10 -14.06 -45.41
CA GLY A 101 4.52 -15.36 -45.93
C GLY A 101 3.53 -16.07 -46.85
N GLN A 102 2.66 -15.35 -47.57
CA GLN A 102 1.82 -15.98 -48.60
C GLN A 102 2.47 -15.79 -49.97
N GLU A 103 3.16 -16.84 -50.39
CA GLU A 103 3.92 -16.99 -51.62
C GLU A 103 3.11 -16.54 -52.85
N VAL A 104 3.73 -15.67 -53.63
CA VAL A 104 3.50 -15.56 -55.07
C VAL A 104 4.21 -16.74 -55.71
N ILE A 105 3.47 -17.66 -56.33
CA ILE A 105 3.63 -18.23 -57.69
C ILE A 105 2.44 -19.17 -57.94
#